data_AF-A0A6J5UL28-F1
#
_entry.id   AF-A0A6J5UL28-F1
#
_cell.length_a   1.000
_cell.length_b   1.000
_cell.length_c   1.000
_cell.angle_alpha   90.00
_cell.angle_beta   90.00
_cell.angle_gamma   90.00
#
_symmetry.space_group_name_H-M   'P 1'
#
loop_
_entity.id
_entity.type
_entity.pdbx_description
1 polymer ?
#
loop_
_entity_poly.entity_id
_entity_poly.type
_entity_poly.pdbx_seq_one_letter_code
_entity_poly.pdbx_strand_id
1 'polypeptide(L)'
;MKLGYQQNDFDSSFERSLSGSFRKFTSGLLQNDLDLSPGHSSNGSFRRSNSVMSTHSISGTSASSKYAPSRRVSKGLKDYARKLVDLELFTHCLEDWVLENSCEDSDNCFSAPFMIDELRKLDVALEGALFQQLLRMPCSPYVSNDPNEDEYLALEDFLHAIVSGLWHAFWHKRGQLPLFVSCPRSLGSKFYTVEKAISRGRLKELCGLALISKMGSDQQVHWDQIMEFALFKPDILSGNELKLSTPVICEALFYGFHILVSRSLSKTRTAKNSSVFLVVLDSKYGGVVKLGGDLSKFDLNSTNPYKSMVEWIKNHAEIGVSPVDRIWNKFGNANWGDLGTLQDGILPQ
;
A
#
# COMPACT_ATOMS: atom_id res chain seq x y z
N MET A 1 -36.69 -45.26 -28.88
CA MET A 1 -38.16 -45.12 -29.05
C MET A 1 -38.66 -44.10 -28.03
N LYS A 2 -39.32 -43.04 -28.54
CA LYS A 2 -40.30 -42.12 -27.93
C LYS A 2 -40.11 -41.56 -26.49
N LEU A 3 -39.79 -40.25 -26.49
CA LEU A 3 -40.40 -39.12 -25.76
C LEU A 3 -41.67 -39.38 -24.92
N GLY A 4 -41.74 -38.69 -23.78
CA GLY A 4 -42.96 -38.36 -23.05
C GLY A 4 -42.76 -37.20 -22.08
N TYR A 5 -43.01 -35.97 -22.56
CA TYR A 5 -43.25 -34.77 -21.75
C TYR A 5 -44.56 -34.91 -20.97
N GLN A 6 -44.61 -34.37 -19.74
CA GLN A 6 -45.86 -33.81 -19.21
C GLN A 6 -45.56 -32.54 -18.42
N GLN A 7 -46.14 -31.47 -18.96
CA GLN A 7 -46.17 -30.10 -18.49
C GLN A 7 -47.50 -29.93 -17.76
N ASN A 8 -47.50 -29.26 -16.60
CA ASN A 8 -48.68 -28.59 -16.06
C ASN A 8 -48.21 -27.29 -15.40
N ASP A 9 -48.58 -26.20 -16.06
CA ASP A 9 -48.53 -24.81 -15.62
C ASP A 9 -49.77 -24.46 -14.76
N PHE A 10 -49.75 -23.25 -14.19
CA PHE A 10 -50.77 -22.49 -13.43
C PHE A 10 -50.77 -22.71 -11.90
N ASP A 11 -50.67 -21.69 -11.04
CA ASP A 11 -50.50 -20.24 -11.23
C ASP A 11 -50.15 -19.57 -9.88
N SER A 12 -49.42 -18.45 -9.95
CA SER A 12 -49.43 -17.27 -9.06
C SER A 12 -49.56 -17.41 -7.53
N SER A 13 -48.57 -16.88 -6.78
CA SER A 13 -48.79 -15.68 -5.93
C SER A 13 -47.58 -15.25 -5.06
N PHE A 14 -47.30 -13.95 -5.13
CA PHE A 14 -46.58 -13.07 -4.19
C PHE A 14 -45.07 -13.28 -3.93
N GLU A 15 -44.29 -12.59 -4.76
CA GLU A 15 -43.04 -11.96 -4.35
C GLU A 15 -43.23 -11.11 -3.09
N ARG A 16 -42.43 -11.38 -2.06
CA ARG A 16 -42.08 -10.38 -1.05
C ARG A 16 -40.59 -10.48 -0.75
N SER A 17 -39.85 -9.59 -1.41
CA SER A 17 -38.47 -9.24 -1.12
C SER A 17 -38.32 -8.91 0.37
N LEU A 18 -37.46 -9.63 1.07
CA LEU A 18 -36.92 -9.23 2.37
C LEU A 18 -35.42 -8.94 2.20
N SER A 19 -35.16 -7.76 1.64
CA SER A 19 -33.89 -7.05 1.76
C SER A 19 -33.73 -6.57 3.21
N GLY A 20 -32.91 -7.27 3.99
CA GLY A 20 -32.53 -6.89 5.35
C GLY A 20 -31.35 -5.91 5.33
N SER A 21 -31.61 -4.65 4.98
CA SER A 21 -30.63 -3.56 5.06
C SER A 21 -30.46 -3.12 6.51
N PHE A 22 -29.38 -3.54 7.18
CA PHE A 22 -28.94 -2.98 8.46
C PHE A 22 -27.79 -2.00 8.24
N ARG A 23 -28.10 -0.77 7.81
CA ARG A 23 -27.24 0.40 8.02
C ARG A 23 -28.09 1.66 8.20
N LYS A 24 -28.24 2.11 9.45
CA LYS A 24 -28.54 3.51 9.80
C LYS A 24 -28.19 3.79 11.25
N PHE A 25 -26.98 4.30 11.49
CA PHE A 25 -26.70 5.20 12.59
C PHE A 25 -25.96 6.41 12.02
N THR A 26 -26.75 7.42 11.65
CA THR A 26 -26.27 8.79 11.44
C THR A 26 -27.01 9.65 12.46
N SER A 27 -26.30 10.05 13.52
CA SER A 27 -26.75 11.11 14.42
C SER A 27 -26.61 12.44 13.70
N GLY A 28 -27.74 13.00 13.25
CA GLY A 28 -27.83 14.41 12.90
C GLY A 28 -27.94 15.24 14.18
N LEU A 29 -27.14 16.29 14.30
CA LEU A 29 -27.43 17.39 15.20
C LEU A 29 -27.65 18.64 14.36
N LEU A 30 -28.89 19.14 14.46
CA LEU A 30 -29.41 20.35 13.85
C LEU A 30 -28.65 21.58 14.30
N GLN A 31 -28.34 22.43 13.33
CA GLN A 31 -27.89 23.80 13.49
C GLN A 31 -29.12 24.71 13.41
N ASN A 32 -29.42 25.42 14.49
CA ASN A 32 -30.36 26.54 14.49
C ASN A 32 -29.71 27.69 15.28
N ASP A 33 -29.47 28.78 14.57
CA ASP A 33 -29.16 30.11 15.11
C ASP A 33 -30.39 30.69 15.83
N LEU A 34 -30.17 31.35 16.97
CA LEU A 34 -30.76 32.66 17.28
C LEU A 34 -30.16 33.24 18.57
N ASP A 35 -29.89 34.53 18.47
CA ASP A 35 -29.24 35.46 19.39
C ASP A 35 -29.70 35.41 20.86
N LEU A 36 -28.80 35.83 21.77
CA LEU A 36 -29.01 36.91 22.75
C LEU A 36 -27.71 37.17 23.56
N SER A 37 -27.18 38.40 23.47
CA SER A 37 -26.22 39.01 24.42
C SER A 37 -27.02 39.80 25.50
N PRO A 38 -26.50 40.08 26.72
CA PRO A 38 -25.41 41.08 26.99
C PRO A 38 -24.44 40.64 28.13
N GLY A 39 -23.30 41.26 28.46
CA GLY A 39 -22.59 42.48 28.05
C GLY A 39 -21.41 42.75 29.02
N HIS A 40 -20.48 43.63 28.58
CA HIS A 40 -19.42 44.36 29.32
C HIS A 40 -18.33 43.56 30.07
N SER A 41 -17.01 43.85 29.95
CA SER A 41 -16.34 45.16 30.00
C SER A 41 -14.94 45.19 29.34
N SER A 42 -14.65 46.27 28.58
CA SER A 42 -13.45 47.15 28.52
C SER A 42 -12.08 46.64 29.05
N ASN A 43 -10.89 46.99 28.55
CA ASN A 43 -10.38 48.10 27.74
C ASN A 43 -8.90 47.77 27.40
N GLY A 44 -8.33 48.28 26.30
CA GLY A 44 -6.86 48.20 26.13
C GLY A 44 -6.30 48.36 24.72
N SER A 45 -6.60 49.46 24.06
CA SER A 45 -5.90 49.96 22.86
C SER A 45 -4.42 50.28 23.16
N PHE A 46 -3.49 50.03 22.23
CA PHE A 46 -2.77 51.10 21.50
C PHE A 46 -1.71 50.57 20.50
N ARG A 47 -1.85 51.10 19.26
CA ARG A 47 -0.83 51.48 18.27
C ARG A 47 -0.09 50.43 17.44
N ARG A 48 -0.49 50.41 16.15
CA ARG A 48 0.39 50.20 14.99
C ARG A 48 1.51 51.24 14.92
N SER A 49 2.70 50.83 14.48
CA SER A 49 3.68 51.67 13.79
C SER A 49 4.41 50.86 12.71
N ASN A 50 4.61 51.49 11.55
CA ASN A 50 5.12 50.94 10.29
C ASN A 50 6.67 50.83 10.23
N SER A 51 7.11 49.92 9.34
CA SER A 51 8.27 49.98 8.42
C SER A 51 9.66 50.34 8.95
N VAL A 52 10.65 49.46 8.72
CA VAL A 52 11.95 49.79 8.08
C VAL A 52 12.53 48.50 7.46
N MET A 53 12.91 48.56 6.19
CA MET A 53 13.76 47.56 5.52
C MET A 53 15.20 47.66 6.04
N SER A 54 15.86 46.52 6.30
CA SER A 54 17.31 46.48 6.41
C SER A 54 17.89 45.31 5.61
N THR A 55 18.79 45.68 4.72
CA THR A 55 19.61 44.89 3.81
C THR A 55 20.79 44.23 4.51
N HIS A 56 21.16 43.04 4.02
CA HIS A 56 22.44 42.32 4.20
C HIS A 56 22.77 41.73 5.59
N SER A 57 22.73 40.41 5.66
CA SER A 57 23.81 39.62 6.29
C SER A 57 24.02 38.32 5.51
N ILE A 58 25.23 38.19 4.97
CA ILE A 58 25.77 37.00 4.31
C ILE A 58 26.34 36.08 5.40
N SER A 59 26.25 34.77 5.12
CA SER A 59 27.02 33.66 5.70
C SER A 59 26.89 33.38 7.20
N GLY A 60 26.00 32.45 7.53
CA GLY A 60 26.17 31.51 8.63
C GLY A 60 26.27 30.09 8.07
N THR A 61 27.49 29.61 7.84
CA THR A 61 27.78 28.21 7.51
C THR A 61 27.36 27.32 8.66
N SER A 62 26.15 26.78 8.59
CA SER A 62 25.68 25.69 9.46
C SER A 62 26.00 24.37 8.78
N ALA A 63 27.12 23.77 9.14
CA ALA A 63 27.51 22.43 8.76
C ALA A 63 26.58 21.40 9.41
N SER A 64 25.43 21.11 8.77
CA SER A 64 24.69 19.85 8.96
C SER A 64 23.58 19.68 7.91
N SER A 65 23.96 19.36 6.67
CA SER A 65 23.04 18.79 5.69
C SER A 65 23.77 17.90 4.69
N LYS A 66 24.50 16.88 5.18
CA LYS A 66 25.26 15.97 4.31
C LYS A 66 24.41 15.09 3.38
N TYR A 67 23.08 15.14 3.44
CA TYR A 67 22.20 14.22 2.69
C TYR A 67 20.92 14.85 2.14
N ALA A 68 20.84 16.19 2.04
CA ALA A 68 19.78 16.80 1.25
C ALA A 68 20.21 16.76 -0.22
N PRO A 69 19.45 16.14 -1.15
CA PRO A 69 19.84 16.12 -2.54
C PRO A 69 20.02 17.56 -3.04
N SER A 70 21.15 17.82 -3.70
CA SER A 70 21.42 19.11 -4.33
C SER A 70 20.23 19.56 -5.18
N ARG A 71 20.00 20.87 -5.32
CA ARG A 71 18.90 21.41 -6.17
C ARG A 71 18.94 20.84 -7.59
N ARG A 72 20.13 20.50 -8.10
CA ARG A 72 20.30 19.86 -9.41
C ARG A 72 19.82 18.40 -9.40
N VAL A 73 20.18 17.63 -8.37
CA VAL A 73 19.78 16.22 -8.20
C VAL A 73 18.26 16.11 -8.04
N SER A 74 17.68 16.95 -7.19
CA SER A 74 16.23 16.96 -6.99
C SER A 74 15.44 17.42 -8.23
N LYS A 75 15.99 18.34 -9.03
CA LYS A 75 15.39 18.71 -10.32
C LYS A 75 15.45 17.53 -11.30
N GLY A 76 16.61 16.87 -11.41
CA GLY A 76 16.77 15.68 -12.25
C GLY A 76 15.79 14.59 -11.86
N LEU A 77 15.76 14.17 -10.60
CA LEU A 77 14.85 13.11 -10.13
C LEU A 77 13.37 13.43 -10.40
N LYS A 78 12.95 14.70 -10.29
CA LYS A 78 11.58 15.11 -10.69
C LYS A 78 11.32 14.97 -12.18
N ASP A 79 12.31 15.24 -13.02
CA ASP A 79 12.21 15.07 -14.47
C ASP A 79 12.13 13.58 -14.83
N TYR A 80 12.88 12.72 -14.14
CA TYR A 80 12.79 11.25 -14.30
C TYR A 80 11.45 10.70 -13.85
N ALA A 81 10.97 11.08 -12.67
CA ALA A 81 9.67 10.62 -12.15
C ALA A 81 8.49 10.96 -13.08
N ARG A 82 8.63 11.99 -13.93
CA ARG A 82 7.64 12.35 -14.95
C ARG A 82 7.79 11.58 -16.26
N LYS A 83 8.99 11.10 -16.59
CA LYS A 83 9.30 10.37 -17.83
C LYS A 83 9.14 8.85 -17.69
N LEU A 84 9.38 8.33 -16.49
CA LEU A 84 9.22 6.93 -16.13
C LEU A 84 7.75 6.66 -15.77
N VAL A 85 6.95 6.28 -16.75
CA VAL A 85 5.51 6.00 -16.55
C VAL A 85 5.06 4.71 -17.23
N ASP A 86 5.88 4.19 -18.15
CA ASP A 86 5.60 3.01 -18.95
C ASP A 86 6.19 1.77 -18.25
N LEU A 87 5.30 1.01 -17.62
CA LEU A 87 5.65 -0.23 -16.94
C LEU A 87 6.10 -1.31 -17.94
N GLU A 88 5.47 -1.41 -19.10
CA GLU A 88 5.78 -2.46 -20.08
C GLU A 88 7.18 -2.29 -20.64
N LEU A 89 7.54 -1.04 -21.01
CA LEU A 89 8.88 -0.71 -21.47
C LEU A 89 9.94 -0.97 -20.39
N PHE A 90 9.63 -0.65 -19.14
CA PHE A 90 10.52 -0.94 -18.02
C PHE A 90 10.72 -2.45 -17.84
N THR A 91 9.64 -3.23 -17.83
CA THR A 91 9.67 -4.69 -17.68
C THR A 91 10.53 -5.32 -18.76
N HIS A 92 10.31 -4.98 -20.04
CA HIS A 92 11.13 -5.50 -21.15
C HIS A 92 12.63 -5.18 -20.98
N CYS A 93 12.98 -4.04 -20.38
CA CYS A 93 14.39 -3.68 -20.19
C CYS A 93 15.07 -4.43 -19.02
N LEU A 94 14.29 -5.03 -18.11
CA LEU A 94 14.80 -5.61 -16.86
C LEU A 94 14.54 -7.12 -16.73
N GLU A 95 13.55 -7.66 -17.43
CA GLU A 95 13.03 -9.02 -17.24
C GLU A 95 14.09 -10.12 -17.34
N ASP A 96 14.97 -10.07 -18.35
CA ASP A 96 16.04 -11.07 -18.52
C ASP A 96 16.95 -11.13 -17.30
N TRP A 97 17.31 -9.96 -16.76
CA TRP A 97 18.16 -9.88 -15.57
C TRP A 97 17.42 -10.38 -14.32
N VAL A 98 16.13 -10.07 -14.16
CA VAL A 98 15.35 -10.60 -13.04
C VAL A 98 15.23 -12.12 -13.13
N LEU A 99 15.03 -12.66 -14.34
CA LEU A 99 14.97 -14.10 -14.56
C LEU A 99 16.29 -14.79 -14.17
N GLU A 100 17.42 -14.23 -14.60
CA GLU A 100 18.77 -14.73 -14.23
C GLU A 100 19.01 -14.72 -12.71
N ASN A 101 18.55 -13.69 -12.00
CA ASN A 101 18.76 -13.52 -10.55
C ASN A 101 17.64 -14.16 -9.70
N SER A 102 16.64 -14.78 -10.32
CA SER A 102 15.60 -15.55 -9.62
C SER A 102 15.90 -17.05 -9.58
N CYS A 103 16.97 -17.49 -10.26
CA CYS A 103 17.40 -18.88 -10.30
C CYS A 103 18.28 -19.20 -9.08
N GLU A 104 17.91 -20.24 -8.33
CA GLU A 104 18.61 -20.68 -7.11
C GLU A 104 20.03 -21.19 -7.37
N ASP A 105 20.31 -21.64 -8.60
CA ASP A 105 21.64 -22.12 -9.00
C ASP A 105 22.62 -20.97 -9.31
N SER A 106 22.17 -19.72 -9.23
CA SER A 106 23.01 -18.55 -9.47
C SER A 106 23.62 -18.03 -8.17
N ASP A 107 24.93 -17.74 -8.20
CA ASP A 107 25.62 -17.05 -7.10
C ASP A 107 25.05 -15.64 -6.81
N ASN A 108 24.22 -15.12 -7.72
CA ASN A 108 23.60 -13.79 -7.65
C ASN A 108 22.09 -13.83 -7.35
N CYS A 109 21.56 -14.96 -6.84
CA CYS A 109 20.14 -15.07 -6.53
C CYS A 109 19.67 -13.98 -5.55
N PHE A 110 18.44 -13.49 -5.72
CA PHE A 110 17.86 -12.52 -4.79
C PHE A 110 17.89 -13.03 -3.35
N SER A 111 18.39 -12.18 -2.46
CA SER A 111 18.41 -12.46 -1.03
C SER A 111 17.00 -12.40 -0.41
N ALA A 112 16.80 -13.08 0.72
CA ALA A 112 15.56 -12.93 1.46
C ALA A 112 15.42 -11.49 2.01
N PRO A 113 14.23 -10.87 1.96
CA PRO A 113 14.04 -9.48 2.41
C PRO A 113 14.17 -9.30 3.92
N PHE A 114 14.07 -10.38 4.70
CA PHE A 114 14.12 -10.41 6.16
C PHE A 114 15.06 -11.50 6.65
N MET A 115 15.70 -11.24 7.79
CA MET A 115 16.50 -12.26 8.47
C MET A 115 15.57 -13.21 9.25
N ILE A 116 15.82 -14.52 9.17
CA ILE A 116 14.97 -15.53 9.82
C ILE A 116 14.84 -15.32 11.34
N ASP A 117 15.91 -14.85 11.99
CA ASP A 117 15.90 -14.58 13.43
C ASP A 117 15.05 -13.35 13.80
N GLU A 118 14.88 -12.39 12.88
CA GLU A 118 13.98 -11.25 13.09
C GLU A 118 12.52 -11.67 12.91
N LEU A 119 12.23 -12.52 11.92
CA LEU A 119 10.90 -13.09 11.72
C LEU A 119 10.47 -13.91 12.94
N ARG A 120 11.34 -14.80 13.46
CA ARG A 120 11.04 -15.57 14.68
C ARG A 120 10.76 -14.69 15.90
N LYS A 121 11.47 -13.56 16.04
CA LYS A 121 11.20 -12.61 17.13
C LYS A 121 9.84 -11.94 16.95
N LEU A 122 9.48 -11.60 15.70
CA LEU A 122 8.17 -11.05 15.39
C LEU A 122 7.07 -12.07 15.70
N ASP A 123 7.24 -13.32 15.31
CA ASP A 123 6.28 -14.41 15.58
C ASP A 123 6.02 -14.54 17.09
N VAL A 124 7.08 -14.64 17.90
CA VAL A 124 6.96 -14.70 19.37
C VAL A 124 6.31 -13.43 19.93
N ALA A 125 6.62 -12.26 19.38
CA ALA A 125 6.05 -10.99 19.84
C ALA A 125 4.56 -10.85 19.47
N LEU A 126 4.09 -11.59 18.47
CA LEU A 126 2.70 -11.66 18.04
C LEU A 126 1.89 -12.70 18.81
N GLU A 127 2.52 -13.54 19.64
CA GLU A 127 1.80 -14.48 20.51
C GLU A 127 0.82 -13.72 21.42
N GLY A 128 -0.48 -13.98 21.26
CA GLY A 128 -1.54 -13.30 22.00
C GLY A 128 -1.98 -11.94 21.43
N ALA A 129 -1.44 -11.51 20.29
CA ALA A 129 -2.00 -10.39 19.53
C ALA A 129 -3.34 -10.79 18.91
N LEU A 130 -4.39 -10.01 19.18
CA LEU A 130 -5.72 -10.26 18.64
C LEU A 130 -5.88 -9.52 17.31
N PHE A 131 -5.89 -10.27 16.21
CA PHE A 131 -6.27 -9.76 14.91
C PHE A 131 -7.77 -9.90 14.69
N GLN A 132 -8.37 -8.89 14.07
CA GLN A 132 -9.77 -8.98 13.67
C GLN A 132 -9.95 -10.03 12.58
N GLN A 133 -11.03 -10.80 12.67
CA GLN A 133 -11.45 -11.65 11.57
C GLN A 133 -11.81 -10.77 10.37
N LEU A 134 -11.39 -11.19 9.17
CA LEU A 134 -11.69 -10.47 7.95
C LEU A 134 -13.17 -10.59 7.61
N LEU A 135 -13.76 -9.47 7.21
CA LEU A 135 -15.18 -9.39 6.86
C LEU A 135 -15.45 -9.95 5.45
N ARG A 136 -14.48 -9.77 4.55
CA ARG A 136 -14.56 -10.17 3.15
C ARG A 136 -13.40 -11.07 2.78
N MET A 137 -13.67 -11.88 1.78
CA MET A 137 -12.86 -13.00 1.36
C MET A 137 -12.35 -12.73 -0.05
N PRO A 138 -11.03 -12.78 -0.31
CA PRO A 138 -10.52 -12.69 -1.67
C PRO A 138 -10.65 -14.05 -2.36
N CYS A 139 -11.83 -14.68 -2.29
CA CYS A 139 -12.07 -16.00 -2.84
C CYS A 139 -13.10 -15.91 -3.95
N SER A 140 -12.66 -15.72 -5.19
CA SER A 140 -13.50 -16.02 -6.34
C SER A 140 -13.39 -17.51 -6.67
N PRO A 141 -14.49 -18.30 -6.64
CA PRO A 141 -14.49 -19.66 -7.14
C PRO A 141 -14.37 -19.72 -8.68
N TYR A 142 -14.48 -18.58 -9.35
CA TYR A 142 -14.34 -18.44 -10.80
C TYR A 142 -13.06 -17.69 -11.14
N VAL A 143 -12.20 -18.33 -11.92
CA VAL A 143 -11.04 -17.69 -12.54
C VAL A 143 -11.57 -16.73 -13.61
N SER A 144 -11.87 -15.49 -13.23
CA SER A 144 -12.01 -14.40 -14.18
C SER A 144 -10.69 -13.66 -14.27
N ASN A 145 -10.24 -13.36 -15.49
CA ASN A 145 -9.08 -12.49 -15.70
C ASN A 145 -9.36 -11.03 -15.30
N ASP A 146 -10.63 -10.69 -15.02
CA ASP A 146 -11.02 -9.38 -14.54
C ASP A 146 -10.93 -9.31 -13.01
N PRO A 147 -10.36 -8.23 -12.46
CA PRO A 147 -10.31 -8.01 -11.03
C PRO A 147 -11.73 -7.98 -10.45
N ASN A 148 -11.99 -8.79 -9.43
CA ASN A 148 -13.28 -8.76 -8.76
C ASN A 148 -13.31 -7.61 -7.74
N GLU A 149 -14.41 -6.86 -7.69
CA GLU A 149 -14.65 -5.81 -6.70
C GLU A 149 -14.46 -6.36 -5.27
N ASP A 150 -14.93 -7.58 -5.03
CA ASP A 150 -14.83 -8.25 -3.73
C ASP A 150 -13.37 -8.52 -3.31
N GLU A 151 -12.46 -8.76 -4.26
CA GLU A 151 -11.06 -9.05 -3.97
C GLU A 151 -10.33 -7.80 -3.49
N TYR A 152 -10.53 -6.65 -4.14
CA TYR A 152 -9.95 -5.38 -3.70
C TYR A 152 -10.52 -4.94 -2.35
N LEU A 153 -11.81 -5.17 -2.13
CA LEU A 153 -12.48 -4.89 -0.86
C LEU A 153 -12.00 -5.80 0.27
N ALA A 154 -11.74 -7.09 -0.02
CA ALA A 154 -11.13 -8.01 0.93
C ALA A 154 -9.67 -7.63 1.24
N LEU A 155 -8.92 -7.17 0.24
CA LEU A 155 -7.56 -6.67 0.43
C LEU A 155 -7.52 -5.38 1.27
N GLU A 156 -8.49 -4.47 1.09
CA GLU A 156 -8.66 -3.29 1.93
C GLU A 156 -8.92 -3.68 3.39
N ASP A 157 -9.83 -4.64 3.63
CA ASP A 157 -10.11 -5.18 4.97
C ASP A 157 -8.87 -5.82 5.60
N PHE A 158 -8.11 -6.58 4.81
CA PHE A 158 -6.89 -7.24 5.26
C PHE A 158 -5.84 -6.23 5.75
N LEU A 159 -5.54 -5.21 4.95
CA LEU A 159 -4.59 -4.17 5.34
C LEU A 159 -5.07 -3.41 6.58
N HIS A 160 -6.38 -3.13 6.68
CA HIS A 160 -6.96 -2.51 7.86
C HIS A 160 -6.85 -3.39 9.11
N ALA A 161 -7.14 -4.69 9.00
CA ALA A 161 -7.06 -5.63 10.11
C ALA A 161 -5.62 -5.80 10.61
N ILE A 162 -4.64 -5.95 9.70
CA ILE A 162 -3.22 -6.05 10.04
C ILE A 162 -2.76 -4.80 10.77
N VAL A 163 -2.90 -3.65 10.11
CA VAL A 163 -2.29 -2.42 10.63
C VAL A 163 -2.93 -2.01 11.95
N SER A 164 -4.24 -2.23 12.09
CA SER A 164 -4.95 -2.01 13.35
C SER A 164 -4.46 -2.98 14.42
N GLY A 165 -4.39 -4.28 14.13
CA GLY A 165 -3.90 -5.28 15.07
C GLY A 165 -2.48 -4.98 15.57
N LEU A 166 -1.54 -4.74 14.65
CA LEU A 166 -0.15 -4.41 14.98
C LEU A 166 -0.04 -3.12 15.80
N TRP A 167 -0.78 -2.08 15.41
CA TRP A 167 -0.76 -0.80 16.12
C TRP A 167 -1.23 -0.94 17.58
N HIS A 168 -2.33 -1.65 17.80
CA HIS A 168 -2.88 -1.82 19.14
C HIS A 168 -2.09 -2.83 20.00
N ALA A 169 -1.42 -3.79 19.37
CA ALA A 169 -0.53 -4.74 20.03
C ALA A 169 0.77 -4.08 20.51
N PHE A 170 1.46 -3.33 19.64
CA PHE A 170 2.83 -2.89 19.90
C PHE A 170 2.98 -1.42 20.27
N TRP A 171 2.10 -0.53 19.81
CA TRP A 171 2.26 0.92 20.02
C TRP A 171 1.24 1.49 20.99
N HIS A 172 -0.07 1.35 20.71
CA HIS A 172 -1.11 1.99 21.51
C HIS A 172 -2.39 1.17 21.59
N LYS A 173 -2.66 0.56 22.76
CA LYS A 173 -3.89 -0.22 23.03
C LYS A 173 -5.21 0.49 22.73
N ARG A 174 -5.25 1.83 22.77
CA ARG A 174 -6.47 2.64 22.54
C ARG A 174 -6.20 3.90 21.69
N GLY A 175 -5.03 3.98 21.07
CA GLY A 175 -4.62 5.16 20.31
C GLY A 175 -5.26 5.18 18.93
N GLN A 176 -5.57 6.35 18.39
CA GLN A 176 -6.05 6.46 17.02
C GLN A 176 -4.97 5.98 16.04
N LEU A 177 -5.36 5.14 15.08
CA LEU A 177 -4.49 4.66 14.02
C LEU A 177 -4.02 5.84 13.14
N PRO A 178 -2.71 6.14 13.07
CA PRO A 178 -2.15 7.23 12.27
C PRO A 178 -1.99 6.85 10.79
N LEU A 179 -2.61 5.74 10.37
CA LEU A 179 -2.51 5.16 9.04
C LEU A 179 -3.90 5.02 8.43
N PHE A 180 -3.96 5.02 7.11
CA PHE A 180 -5.17 4.70 6.35
C PHE A 180 -4.80 4.06 5.02
N VAL A 181 -5.75 3.36 4.42
CA VAL A 181 -5.57 2.67 3.15
C VAL A 181 -6.12 3.52 2.02
N SER A 182 -5.42 3.58 0.89
CA SER A 182 -5.90 4.24 -0.32
C SER A 182 -5.27 3.64 -1.57
N CYS A 183 -5.92 3.77 -2.71
CA CYS A 183 -5.54 3.10 -3.94
C CYS A 183 -5.07 4.14 -4.98
N PRO A 184 -3.81 4.07 -5.45
CA PRO A 184 -3.43 4.75 -6.67
C PRO A 184 -4.02 4.02 -7.88
N ARG A 185 -4.37 4.79 -8.93
CA ARG A 185 -4.72 4.21 -10.23
C ARG A 185 -3.44 3.91 -11.00
N SER A 186 -2.69 4.97 -11.27
CA SER A 186 -1.39 4.92 -11.92
C SER A 186 -0.40 5.84 -11.20
N LEU A 187 0.86 5.78 -11.60
CA LEU A 187 1.85 6.79 -11.23
C LEU A 187 1.33 8.19 -11.52
N GLY A 188 1.53 9.11 -10.57
CA GLY A 188 1.06 10.49 -10.65
C GLY A 188 -0.45 10.69 -10.54
N SER A 189 -1.26 9.63 -10.42
CA SER A 189 -2.70 9.75 -10.22
C SER A 189 -3.06 10.11 -8.76
N LYS A 190 -4.27 10.65 -8.57
CA LYS A 190 -4.85 10.83 -7.25
C LYS A 190 -5.18 9.46 -6.63
N PHE A 191 -5.08 9.39 -5.31
CA PHE A 191 -5.49 8.22 -4.55
C PHE A 191 -7.01 8.25 -4.31
N TYR A 192 -7.60 7.07 -4.27
CA TYR A 192 -9.04 6.86 -4.06
C TYR A 192 -9.27 5.73 -3.05
N THR A 193 -10.40 5.74 -2.38
CA THR A 193 -10.88 4.52 -1.69
C THR A 193 -11.29 3.48 -2.73
N VAL A 194 -11.29 2.20 -2.36
CA VAL A 194 -11.75 1.12 -3.26
C VAL A 194 -13.18 1.39 -3.72
N GLU A 195 -14.08 1.76 -2.80
CA GLU A 195 -15.48 2.13 -3.12
C GLU A 195 -15.59 3.26 -4.16
N LYS A 196 -14.67 4.23 -4.12
CA LYS A 196 -14.67 5.35 -5.07
C LYS A 196 -14.13 4.94 -6.44
N ALA A 197 -13.26 3.95 -6.51
CA ALA A 197 -12.83 3.36 -7.77
C ALA A 197 -13.95 2.52 -8.39
N ILE A 198 -14.64 1.72 -7.58
CA ILE A 198 -15.81 0.90 -7.96
C ILE A 198 -16.93 1.79 -8.51
N SER A 199 -17.38 2.79 -7.75
CA SER A 199 -18.46 3.70 -8.18
C SER A 199 -18.16 4.49 -9.46
N ARG A 200 -16.89 4.54 -9.88
CA ARG A 200 -16.45 5.17 -11.13
C ARG A 200 -16.21 4.19 -12.27
N GLY A 201 -16.36 2.88 -12.05
CA GLY A 201 -16.06 1.84 -13.02
C GLY A 201 -14.57 1.75 -13.38
N ARG A 202 -13.68 2.16 -12.46
CA ARG A 202 -12.22 2.26 -12.69
C ARG A 202 -11.41 1.26 -11.86
N LEU A 203 -12.03 0.15 -11.45
CA LEU A 203 -11.34 -0.89 -10.69
C LEU A 203 -10.14 -1.46 -11.47
N LYS A 204 -10.31 -1.69 -12.78
CA LYS A 204 -9.25 -2.20 -13.67
C LYS A 204 -8.05 -1.26 -13.80
N GLU A 205 -8.23 0.02 -13.47
CA GLU A 205 -7.13 0.99 -13.45
C GLU A 205 -6.34 0.96 -12.14
N LEU A 206 -6.73 0.18 -11.12
CA LEU A 206 -6.03 0.13 -9.85
C LEU A 206 -4.80 -0.76 -9.93
N CYS A 207 -3.64 -0.22 -9.54
CA CYS A 207 -2.42 -1.00 -9.44
C CYS A 207 -2.27 -1.73 -8.10
N GLY A 208 -3.00 -1.34 -7.06
CA GLY A 208 -2.90 -1.93 -5.74
C GLY A 208 -3.44 -1.02 -4.65
N LEU A 209 -3.10 -1.33 -3.40
CA LEU A 209 -3.48 -0.55 -2.22
C LEU A 209 -2.22 -0.03 -1.53
N ALA A 210 -2.28 1.20 -1.05
CA ALA A 210 -1.20 1.87 -0.34
C ALA A 210 -1.62 2.12 1.10
N LEU A 211 -0.76 1.73 2.04
CA LEU A 211 -0.86 2.14 3.43
C LEU A 211 -0.15 3.48 3.60
N ILE A 212 -0.87 4.50 4.04
CA ILE A 212 -0.42 5.89 4.04
C ILE A 212 -0.37 6.45 5.44
N SER A 213 0.73 7.12 5.78
CA SER A 213 0.84 7.89 7.02
C SER A 213 0.01 9.16 6.96
N LYS A 214 -0.89 9.36 7.94
CA LYS A 214 -1.60 10.63 8.14
C LYS A 214 -0.60 11.70 8.53
N MET A 215 -0.48 12.74 7.70
CA MET A 215 0.37 13.90 7.97
C MET A 215 -0.50 15.15 7.97
N GLY A 216 -0.76 15.69 9.16
CA GLY A 216 -1.55 16.91 9.31
C GLY A 216 -2.98 16.79 8.77
N SER A 217 -3.55 17.93 8.37
CA SER A 217 -4.90 18.05 7.82
C SER A 217 -4.93 17.98 6.29
N ASP A 218 -3.84 17.57 5.63
CA ASP A 218 -3.78 17.57 4.16
C ASP A 218 -4.75 16.53 3.58
N GLN A 219 -5.61 17.00 2.69
CA GLN A 219 -6.61 16.17 2.02
C GLN A 219 -6.03 15.40 0.81
N GLN A 220 -4.80 15.73 0.38
CA GLN A 220 -4.17 15.14 -0.78
C GLN A 220 -3.06 14.17 -0.37
N VAL A 221 -3.19 12.94 -0.85
CA VAL A 221 -2.20 11.88 -0.65
C VAL A 221 -1.10 11.99 -1.69
N HIS A 222 0.14 11.81 -1.24
CA HIS A 222 1.33 11.79 -2.09
C HIS A 222 2.12 10.49 -1.93
N TRP A 223 2.88 10.12 -2.97
CA TRP A 223 3.66 8.87 -3.01
C TRP A 223 4.77 8.80 -1.95
N ASP A 224 5.23 9.93 -1.40
CA ASP A 224 6.20 9.97 -0.29
C ASP A 224 5.58 9.62 1.06
N GLN A 225 4.25 9.63 1.17
CA GLN A 225 3.52 9.28 2.39
C GLN A 225 3.16 7.79 2.47
N ILE A 226 3.35 7.05 1.37
CA ILE A 226 3.17 5.60 1.34
C ILE A 226 4.21 4.98 2.27
N MET A 227 3.76 4.19 3.24
CA MET A 227 4.61 3.38 4.10
C MET A 227 4.85 1.99 3.50
N GLU A 228 3.79 1.39 2.99
CA GLU A 228 3.77 0.05 2.39
C GLU A 228 2.83 0.05 1.18
N PHE A 229 3.19 -0.70 0.15
CA PHE A 229 2.40 -0.83 -1.06
C PHE A 229 2.07 -2.30 -1.32
N ALA A 230 0.78 -2.62 -1.34
CA ALA A 230 0.24 -3.93 -1.66
C ALA A 230 -0.13 -3.98 -3.15
N LEU A 231 0.74 -4.58 -3.95
CA LEU A 231 0.51 -4.88 -5.36
C LEU A 231 -0.42 -6.09 -5.46
N PHE A 232 -1.60 -5.91 -6.09
CA PHE A 232 -2.57 -6.98 -6.25
C PHE A 232 -2.62 -7.45 -7.71
N LYS A 233 -2.48 -8.76 -7.93
CA LYS A 233 -2.45 -9.38 -9.27
C LYS A 233 -3.26 -10.67 -9.27
N PRO A 234 -3.86 -11.06 -10.40
CA PRO A 234 -4.64 -12.29 -10.50
C PRO A 234 -3.80 -13.57 -10.42
N ASP A 235 -2.53 -13.51 -10.83
CA ASP A 235 -1.56 -14.61 -10.75
C ASP A 235 -0.17 -14.04 -10.46
N ILE A 236 0.40 -14.41 -9.31
CA ILE A 236 1.72 -13.93 -8.88
C ILE A 236 2.81 -14.98 -9.05
N LEU A 237 2.46 -16.22 -9.38
CA LEU A 237 3.40 -17.34 -9.34
C LEU A 237 4.18 -17.53 -10.65
N SER A 238 5.42 -17.99 -10.53
CA SER A 238 6.21 -18.49 -11.67
C SER A 238 5.78 -19.93 -11.98
N GLY A 239 4.67 -20.08 -12.71
CA GLY A 239 4.11 -21.40 -13.03
C GLY A 239 3.66 -22.13 -11.76
N ASN A 240 4.20 -23.33 -11.52
CA ASN A 240 3.84 -24.14 -10.34
C ASN A 240 4.84 -23.98 -9.17
N GLU A 241 5.80 -23.07 -9.27
CA GLU A 241 6.80 -22.82 -8.22
C GLU A 241 6.27 -21.81 -7.20
N LEU A 242 6.61 -21.99 -5.92
CA LEU A 242 6.32 -21.05 -4.83
C LEU A 242 7.26 -19.83 -4.88
N LYS A 243 7.32 -19.18 -6.04
CA LYS A 243 8.16 -18.03 -6.36
C LYS A 243 7.36 -17.00 -7.14
N LEU A 244 7.71 -15.73 -6.95
CA LEU A 244 7.11 -14.66 -7.72
C LEU A 244 7.53 -14.74 -9.19
N SER A 245 6.61 -14.47 -10.11
CA SER A 245 6.92 -14.39 -11.53
C SER A 245 7.77 -13.16 -11.86
N THR A 246 8.61 -13.28 -12.89
CA THR A 246 9.48 -12.20 -13.37
C THR A 246 8.72 -10.88 -13.64
N PRO A 247 7.58 -10.87 -14.35
CA PRO A 247 6.85 -9.62 -14.61
C PRO A 247 6.35 -8.95 -13.32
N VAL A 248 5.98 -9.74 -12.32
CA VAL A 248 5.48 -9.27 -11.03
C VAL A 248 6.60 -8.66 -10.19
N ILE A 249 7.80 -9.27 -10.20
CA ILE A 249 8.99 -8.68 -9.57
C ILE A 249 9.34 -7.36 -10.27
N CYS A 250 9.36 -7.31 -11.61
CA CYS A 250 9.58 -6.07 -12.35
C CYS A 250 8.57 -4.97 -11.95
N GLU A 251 7.28 -5.29 -11.90
CA GLU A 251 6.27 -4.31 -11.50
C GLU A 251 6.44 -3.82 -10.05
N ALA A 252 6.79 -4.71 -9.12
CA ALA A 252 7.11 -4.33 -7.76
C ALA A 252 8.33 -3.39 -7.69
N LEU A 253 9.39 -3.69 -8.43
CA LEU A 253 10.59 -2.83 -8.50
C LEU A 253 10.27 -1.47 -9.11
N PHE A 254 9.39 -1.42 -10.10
CA PHE A 254 8.93 -0.20 -10.73
C PHE A 254 8.24 0.73 -9.71
N TYR A 255 7.20 0.25 -9.02
CA TYR A 255 6.53 1.06 -7.99
C TYR A 255 7.45 1.38 -6.81
N GLY A 256 8.30 0.44 -6.40
CA GLY A 256 9.28 0.63 -5.33
C GLY A 256 10.22 1.79 -5.62
N PHE A 257 10.73 1.88 -6.84
CA PHE A 257 11.61 2.97 -7.26
C PHE A 257 10.88 4.31 -7.23
N HIS A 258 9.64 4.37 -7.71
CA HIS A 258 8.84 5.59 -7.67
C HIS A 258 8.55 6.08 -6.24
N ILE A 259 8.27 5.16 -5.32
CA ILE A 259 8.12 5.47 -3.89
C ILE A 259 9.44 6.00 -3.33
N LEU A 260 10.56 5.34 -3.62
CA LEU A 260 11.89 5.74 -3.15
C LEU A 260 12.28 7.14 -3.65
N VAL A 261 12.08 7.41 -4.94
CA VAL A 261 12.31 8.72 -5.55
C VAL A 261 11.40 9.77 -4.90
N SER A 262 10.11 9.48 -4.73
CA SER A 262 9.17 10.41 -4.10
C SER A 262 9.59 10.77 -2.67
N ARG A 263 9.99 9.78 -1.87
CA ARG A 263 10.51 9.98 -0.50
C ARG A 263 11.79 10.83 -0.51
N SER A 264 12.70 10.59 -1.46
CA SER A 264 13.96 11.37 -1.58
C SER A 264 13.73 12.84 -1.96
N LEU A 265 12.66 13.12 -2.70
CA LEU A 265 12.28 14.46 -3.15
C LEU A 265 11.44 15.20 -2.11
N SER A 266 10.88 14.49 -1.14
CA SER A 266 10.01 15.07 -0.14
C SER A 266 10.79 15.87 0.89
N LYS A 267 10.13 16.91 1.40
CA LYS A 267 10.60 17.70 2.54
C LYS A 267 10.13 17.09 3.87
N THR A 268 9.19 16.16 3.83
CA THR A 268 8.63 15.49 5.00
C THR A 268 9.64 14.44 5.49
N ARG A 269 9.85 14.37 6.82
CA ARG A 269 10.84 13.47 7.44
C ARG A 269 10.28 12.06 7.69
N THR A 270 9.18 11.70 7.05
CA THR A 270 8.24 10.64 7.47
C THR A 270 8.85 9.25 7.49
N ALA A 271 9.83 8.99 6.63
CA ALA A 271 10.70 7.83 6.76
C ALA A 271 11.98 8.13 5.95
N LYS A 272 13.12 8.29 6.63
CA LYS A 272 14.44 8.28 5.96
C LYS A 272 14.86 6.85 5.63
N ASN A 273 13.91 5.99 5.30
CA ASN A 273 14.19 4.61 5.01
C ASN A 273 14.73 4.57 3.57
N SER A 274 15.97 4.11 3.44
CA SER A 274 16.62 3.84 2.15
C SER A 274 16.06 2.61 1.45
N SER A 275 14.96 2.05 1.96
CA SER A 275 14.28 0.87 1.43
C SER A 275 12.76 1.04 1.45
N VAL A 276 12.13 0.39 0.47
CA VAL A 276 10.69 0.25 0.28
C VAL A 276 10.40 -1.25 0.30
N PHE A 277 9.34 -1.63 1.00
CA PHE A 277 8.81 -2.98 1.00
C PHE A 277 7.47 -2.95 0.26
N LEU A 278 7.33 -3.87 -0.69
CA LEU A 278 6.12 -4.08 -1.46
C LEU A 278 5.61 -5.47 -1.16
N VAL A 279 4.36 -5.55 -0.72
CA VAL A 279 3.67 -6.82 -0.57
C VAL A 279 3.02 -7.12 -1.91
N VAL A 280 3.22 -8.32 -2.42
CA VAL A 280 2.62 -8.79 -3.67
C VAL A 280 1.62 -9.88 -3.30
N LEU A 281 0.38 -9.73 -3.76
CA LEU A 281 -0.75 -10.57 -3.32
C LEU A 281 -1.60 -10.99 -4.52
N ASP A 282 -2.11 -12.21 -4.46
CA ASP A 282 -3.27 -12.64 -5.24
C ASP A 282 -4.39 -13.18 -4.31
N SER A 283 -5.40 -13.82 -4.89
CA SER A 283 -6.53 -14.43 -4.16
C SER A 283 -6.15 -15.60 -3.24
N LYS A 284 -4.90 -16.08 -3.24
CA LYS A 284 -4.43 -17.31 -2.56
C LYS A 284 -3.07 -17.14 -1.86
N TYR A 285 -2.18 -16.39 -2.48
CA TYR A 285 -0.75 -16.36 -2.24
C TYR A 285 -0.26 -14.94 -2.00
N GLY A 286 0.87 -14.83 -1.30
CA GLY A 286 1.54 -13.57 -1.04
C GLY A 286 3.05 -13.72 -0.95
N GLY A 287 3.75 -12.67 -1.33
CA GLY A 287 5.20 -12.53 -1.20
C GLY A 287 5.60 -11.08 -0.96
N VAL A 288 6.89 -10.85 -0.73
CA VAL A 288 7.45 -9.52 -0.44
C VAL A 288 8.63 -9.24 -1.35
N VAL A 289 8.62 -8.06 -1.95
CA VAL A 289 9.76 -7.49 -2.68
C VAL A 289 10.28 -6.29 -1.89
N LYS A 290 11.54 -6.34 -1.48
CA LYS A 290 12.29 -5.24 -0.90
C LYS A 290 13.12 -4.58 -1.99
N LEU A 291 13.03 -3.26 -2.10
CA LEU A 291 13.92 -2.45 -2.90
C LEU A 291 14.55 -1.37 -2.02
N GLY A 292 15.88 -1.38 -1.91
CA GLY A 292 16.65 -0.29 -1.33
C GLY A 292 17.76 0.18 -2.26
N GLY A 293 18.46 1.22 -1.84
CA GLY A 293 19.67 1.67 -2.52
C GLY A 293 19.91 3.17 -2.38
N ASP A 294 21.12 3.59 -2.75
CA ASP A 294 21.51 5.00 -2.74
C ASP A 294 21.17 5.68 -4.07
N LEU A 295 20.13 6.51 -4.08
CA LEU A 295 19.74 7.32 -5.23
C LEU A 295 20.78 8.40 -5.58
N SER A 296 21.79 8.66 -4.75
CA SER A 296 22.90 9.56 -5.12
C SER A 296 23.74 9.00 -6.28
N LYS A 297 23.74 7.68 -6.46
CA LYS A 297 24.40 6.96 -7.57
C LYS A 297 23.54 6.86 -8.82
N PHE A 298 22.34 7.44 -8.81
CA PHE A 298 21.45 7.42 -9.97
C PHE A 298 21.95 8.41 -11.04
N ASP A 299 22.26 7.92 -12.24
CA ASP A 299 22.70 8.79 -13.32
C ASP A 299 21.53 9.61 -13.87
N LEU A 300 21.61 10.92 -13.65
CA LEU A 300 20.60 11.89 -14.06
C LEU A 300 20.83 12.45 -15.47
N ASN A 301 21.96 12.16 -16.12
CA ASN A 301 22.35 12.78 -17.39
C ASN A 301 22.03 11.92 -18.63
N SER A 302 21.46 10.73 -18.44
CA SER A 302 21.16 9.84 -19.55
C SER A 302 20.06 10.35 -20.48
N THR A 303 20.19 10.00 -21.75
CA THR A 303 19.20 10.24 -22.80
C THR A 303 18.00 9.30 -22.70
N ASN A 304 18.18 8.09 -22.13
CA ASN A 304 17.11 7.13 -21.91
C ASN A 304 16.90 6.89 -20.39
N PRO A 305 15.79 7.38 -19.82
CA PRO A 305 15.56 7.29 -18.39
C PRO A 305 15.34 5.84 -17.90
N TYR A 306 14.78 4.97 -18.73
CA TYR A 306 14.55 3.55 -18.39
C TYR A 306 15.87 2.80 -18.28
N LYS A 307 16.80 3.05 -19.21
CA LYS A 307 18.13 2.46 -19.17
C LYS A 307 18.89 2.83 -17.88
N SER A 308 18.81 4.10 -17.46
CA SER A 308 19.43 4.55 -16.20
C SER A 308 18.80 3.94 -14.97
N MET A 309 17.47 3.78 -14.96
CA MET A 309 16.76 3.05 -13.90
C MET A 309 17.23 1.61 -13.81
N VAL A 310 17.31 0.92 -14.96
CA VAL A 310 17.77 -0.47 -15.03
C VAL A 310 19.23 -0.60 -14.59
N GLU A 311 20.13 0.27 -15.07
CA GLU A 311 21.54 0.26 -14.65
C GLU A 311 21.71 0.55 -13.16
N TRP A 312 20.91 1.46 -12.59
CA TRP A 312 20.92 1.71 -11.15
C TRP A 312 20.41 0.51 -10.37
N ILE A 313 19.33 -0.14 -10.81
CA ILE A 313 18.79 -1.35 -10.18
C ILE A 313 19.86 -2.45 -10.17
N LYS A 314 20.50 -2.71 -11.32
CA LYS A 314 21.49 -3.79 -11.45
C LYS A 314 22.74 -3.56 -10.59
N ASN A 315 23.20 -2.32 -10.49
CA ASN A 315 24.52 -2.03 -9.92
C ASN A 315 24.49 -1.40 -8.52
N HIS A 316 23.36 -0.83 -8.11
CA HIS A 316 23.29 0.04 -6.94
C HIS A 316 22.08 -0.21 -6.04
N ALA A 317 21.13 -1.05 -6.46
CA ALA A 317 20.01 -1.41 -5.61
C ALA A 317 20.31 -2.62 -4.73
N GLU A 318 19.69 -2.63 -3.55
CA GLU A 318 19.61 -3.77 -2.66
C GLU A 318 18.23 -4.39 -2.84
N ILE A 319 18.16 -5.55 -3.51
CA ILE A 319 16.91 -6.23 -3.81
C ILE A 319 16.80 -7.49 -2.95
N GLY A 320 15.64 -7.63 -2.30
CA GLY A 320 15.27 -8.87 -1.64
C GLY A 320 13.93 -9.36 -2.13
N VAL A 321 13.81 -10.66 -2.38
CA VAL A 321 12.57 -11.29 -2.85
C VAL A 321 12.30 -12.48 -1.94
N SER A 322 11.12 -12.52 -1.32
CA SER A 322 10.73 -13.66 -0.50
C SER A 322 10.22 -14.81 -1.38
N PRO A 323 10.24 -16.05 -0.86
CA PRO A 323 9.34 -17.10 -1.33
C PRO A 323 7.88 -16.64 -1.29
N VAL A 324 7.02 -17.39 -1.99
CA VAL A 324 5.58 -17.14 -1.98
C VAL A 324 4.89 -18.12 -1.05
N ASP A 325 4.10 -17.58 -0.13
CA ASP A 325 3.35 -18.35 0.85
C ASP A 325 1.86 -18.26 0.60
N ARG A 326 1.13 -19.30 1.00
CA ARG A 326 -0.32 -19.28 0.99
C ARG A 326 -0.81 -18.41 2.15
N ILE A 327 -1.41 -17.28 1.83
CA ILE A 327 -1.85 -16.30 2.83
C ILE A 327 -3.30 -16.51 3.28
N TRP A 328 -4.11 -17.30 2.55
CA TRP A 328 -5.50 -17.60 2.91
C TRP A 328 -5.70 -19.10 3.13
N ASN A 329 -6.27 -19.52 4.27
CA ASN A 329 -6.66 -20.93 4.43
C ASN A 329 -7.86 -21.29 3.53
N LYS A 330 -8.34 -22.54 3.61
CA LYS A 330 -9.51 -23.01 2.84
C LYS A 330 -10.81 -22.32 3.23
N PHE A 331 -10.85 -21.73 4.42
CA PHE A 331 -11.95 -20.89 4.91
C PHE A 331 -11.66 -19.40 4.68
N GLY A 332 -10.57 -19.10 3.95
CA GLY A 332 -9.86 -17.85 3.69
C GLY A 332 -9.78 -16.84 4.82
N ASN A 333 -9.70 -17.32 6.05
CA ASN A 333 -9.02 -16.53 7.07
C ASN A 333 -7.57 -16.35 6.62
N ALA A 334 -7.01 -15.18 6.90
CA ALA A 334 -5.57 -15.00 6.80
C ALA A 334 -4.90 -16.13 7.59
N ASN A 335 -3.96 -16.81 6.95
CA ASN A 335 -3.02 -17.70 7.59
C ASN A 335 -2.09 -16.82 8.43
N TRP A 336 -2.59 -16.37 9.58
CA TRP A 336 -1.78 -15.75 10.62
C TRP A 336 -0.70 -16.71 11.14
N GLY A 337 -0.70 -17.96 10.67
CA GLY A 337 0.34 -18.97 10.88
C GLY A 337 0.49 -19.29 12.35
N ASP A 338 -0.32 -20.20 12.89
CA ASP A 338 -0.03 -20.85 14.18
C ASP A 338 0.22 -19.96 15.42
N LEU A 339 -0.08 -18.66 15.36
CA LEU A 339 -0.04 -17.74 16.52
C LEU A 339 -1.15 -17.99 17.56
N GLY A 340 -1.95 -19.04 17.36
CA GLY A 340 -3.19 -19.32 18.08
C GLY A 340 -3.39 -20.77 18.51
N THR A 341 -2.38 -21.67 18.45
CA THR A 341 -2.50 -22.95 19.16
C THR A 341 -2.28 -22.77 20.66
N LEU A 342 -3.15 -22.00 21.31
CA LEU A 342 -3.38 -22.03 22.77
C LEU A 342 -4.75 -21.42 23.14
N GLN A 343 -5.76 -21.55 22.27
CA GLN A 343 -7.16 -21.50 22.71
C GLN A 343 -7.85 -22.78 22.25
N ASP A 344 -8.44 -23.47 23.23
CA ASP A 344 -9.23 -24.70 23.16
C ASP A 344 -8.48 -26.04 23.16
N GLY A 345 -7.90 -26.33 24.32
CA GLY A 345 -7.56 -27.68 24.78
C GLY A 345 -8.00 -27.93 26.22
N ILE A 346 -9.18 -27.43 26.63
CA ILE A 346 -9.88 -27.89 27.83
C ILE A 346 -11.30 -28.27 27.42
N LEU A 347 -11.51 -29.55 27.15
CA LEU A 347 -12.75 -30.22 27.51
C LEU A 347 -12.39 -31.36 28.48
N PRO A 348 -13.23 -31.59 29.51
CA PRO A 348 -12.95 -32.57 30.56
C PRO A 348 -13.11 -34.01 30.05
N GLN A 349 -12.53 -34.94 30.80
CA GLN A 349 -12.53 -36.39 30.60
C GLN A 349 -13.90 -37.00 30.26
#